data_AF-A0A6V7UUJ1-F1
#
_entry.id   AF-A0A6V7UUJ1-F1
#
_cell.length_a   1.000
_cell.length_b   1.000
_cell.length_c   1.000
_cell.angle_alpha   90.00
_cell.angle_beta   90.00
_cell.angle_gamma   90.00
#
_symmetry.space_group_name_H-M   'P 1'
#
loop_
_entity.id
_entity.type
_entity.pdbx_description
1 polymer ?
#
loop_
_entity_poly.entity_id
_entity_poly.type
_entity_poly.pdbx_seq_one_letter_code
_entity_poly.pdbx_strand_id
1 'polypeptide(L)'
;MGECPYESNAANFFQNCGLLHTERFCHCGSQMRPSVVTDHSKQLPVWRCPTKHCKATKGLRPDTWFFSSRLPFHKILKFIYWWSEEQTSIKFCLKQIGMDDNTTVDWQVYVSKGSLAK
;
A
#
# COMPACT_ATOMS: atom_id res chain seq x y z
N MET A 1 17.22 -7.30 8.60
CA MET A 1 16.03 -6.68 9.18
C MET A 1 14.82 -7.24 8.46
N GLY A 2 14.01 -8.03 9.17
CA GLY A 2 12.83 -8.71 8.63
C GLY A 2 11.71 -7.74 8.27
N GLU A 3 10.71 -8.20 7.54
CA GLU A 3 9.50 -7.44 7.23
C GLU A 3 8.94 -6.79 8.49
N CYS A 4 8.59 -5.50 8.39
CA CYS A 4 7.89 -4.81 9.45
C CYS A 4 6.49 -5.45 9.58
N PRO A 5 6.14 -6.12 10.71
CA PRO A 5 4.87 -6.86 10.83
C PRO A 5 3.64 -5.99 10.51
N TYR A 6 3.76 -4.68 10.73
CA TYR A 6 2.71 -3.70 10.47
C TYR A 6 2.40 -3.52 8.98
N GLU A 7 3.38 -3.68 8.09
CA GLU A 7 3.15 -3.47 6.65
C GLU A 7 2.34 -4.62 6.04
N SER A 8 2.67 -5.86 6.39
CA SER A 8 1.91 -7.04 5.96
C SER A 8 0.50 -7.05 6.53
N ASN A 9 0.33 -6.66 7.81
CA ASN A 9 -0.99 -6.54 8.42
C ASN A 9 -1.84 -5.45 7.75
N ALA A 10 -1.26 -4.30 7.43
CA ALA A 10 -1.96 -3.24 6.72
C ALA A 10 -2.33 -3.64 5.29
N ALA A 11 -1.44 -4.33 4.57
CA ALA A 11 -1.74 -4.88 3.25
C ALA A 11 -2.92 -5.88 3.31
N ASN A 12 -2.92 -6.80 4.28
CA ASN A 12 -4.02 -7.74 4.50
C ASN A 12 -5.35 -7.02 4.81
N PHE A 13 -5.32 -5.98 5.65
CA PHE A 13 -6.50 -5.15 5.91
C PHE A 13 -7.05 -4.55 4.62
N PHE A 14 -6.21 -3.97 3.78
CA PHE A 14 -6.64 -3.39 2.50
C PHE A 14 -7.13 -4.43 1.49
N GLN A 15 -6.61 -5.66 1.52
CA GLN A 15 -7.15 -6.77 0.73
C GLN A 15 -8.57 -7.14 1.20
N ASN A 16 -8.80 -7.22 2.51
CA ASN A 16 -10.13 -7.50 3.07
C ASN A 16 -11.15 -6.39 2.77
N CYS A 17 -10.69 -5.14 2.67
CA CYS A 17 -11.53 -4.01 2.25
C CYS A 17 -11.73 -3.93 0.72
N GLY A 18 -11.10 -4.80 -0.08
CA GLY A 18 -11.17 -4.75 -1.54
C GLY A 18 -10.36 -3.62 -2.19
N LEU A 19 -9.48 -2.95 -1.44
CA LEU A 19 -8.62 -1.86 -1.93
C LEU A 19 -7.30 -2.37 -2.53
N LEU A 20 -6.89 -3.59 -2.16
CA LEU A 20 -5.80 -4.33 -2.79
C LEU A 20 -6.33 -5.64 -3.36
N HIS A 21 -5.69 -6.10 -4.43
CA HIS A 21 -6.01 -7.41 -4.99
C HIS A 21 -5.72 -8.53 -3.99
N THR A 22 -6.66 -9.46 -3.86
CA THR A 22 -6.49 -10.74 -3.15
C THR A 22 -5.84 -11.80 -4.03
N GLU A 23 -5.92 -11.63 -5.36
CA GLU A 23 -5.35 -12.55 -6.34
C GLU A 23 -4.78 -11.78 -7.55
N ARG A 24 -3.70 -12.29 -8.14
CA ARG A 24 -3.13 -11.77 -9.40
C ARG A 24 -2.69 -12.89 -10.31
N PHE A 25 -2.82 -12.66 -11.61
CA PHE A 25 -2.35 -13.58 -12.65
C PHE A 25 -1.12 -12.99 -13.36
N CYS A 26 -0.19 -13.89 -13.68
CA CYS A 26 0.97 -13.57 -14.51
C CYS A 26 0.58 -13.52 -15.99
N HIS A 27 1.39 -12.86 -16.82
CA HIS A 27 1.22 -12.88 -18.27
C HIS A 27 1.36 -14.30 -18.87
N CYS A 28 1.97 -15.25 -18.15
CA CYS A 28 2.03 -16.66 -18.56
C CYS A 28 0.79 -17.49 -18.16
N GLY A 29 -0.25 -16.86 -17.61
CA GLY A 29 -1.50 -17.51 -17.19
C GLY A 29 -1.48 -18.08 -15.77
N SER A 30 -0.31 -18.28 -15.15
CA SER A 30 -0.23 -18.79 -13.78
C SER A 30 -0.73 -17.79 -12.73
N GLN A 31 -1.48 -18.27 -11.74
CA GLN A 31 -1.79 -17.51 -10.53
C GLN A 31 -0.49 -17.22 -9.75
N MET A 32 -0.30 -15.97 -9.36
CA MET A 32 0.86 -15.49 -8.62
C MET A 32 0.65 -15.72 -7.12
N ARG A 33 1.76 -15.87 -6.38
CA ARG A 33 1.75 -16.01 -4.92
C ARG A 33 2.35 -14.77 -4.25
N PRO A 34 1.86 -14.36 -3.07
CA PRO A 34 2.55 -13.37 -2.27
C PRO A 34 4.00 -13.79 -1.99
N SER A 35 4.91 -12.84 -2.11
CA SER A 35 6.34 -13.04 -1.91
C SER A 35 6.99 -11.71 -1.54
N VAL A 36 8.28 -11.74 -1.27
CA VAL A 36 9.06 -10.59 -0.83
C VAL A 36 10.31 -10.52 -1.70
N VAL A 37 10.63 -9.33 -2.18
CA VAL A 37 11.89 -9.05 -2.88
C VAL A 37 12.69 -8.02 -2.11
N THR A 38 14.00 -8.20 -2.07
CA THR A 38 14.91 -7.24 -1.45
C THR A 38 15.37 -6.24 -2.50
N ASP A 39 15.14 -4.96 -2.25
CA ASP A 39 15.65 -3.85 -3.05
C ASP A 39 16.32 -2.82 -2.14
N HIS A 40 17.60 -2.50 -2.37
CA HIS A 40 18.40 -1.61 -1.52
C HIS A 40 18.19 -1.84 -0.01
N SER A 41 18.24 -3.11 0.43
CA SER A 41 18.01 -3.56 1.82
C SER A 41 16.57 -3.39 2.35
N LYS A 42 15.62 -2.98 1.51
CA LYS A 42 14.19 -2.92 1.82
C LYS A 42 13.50 -4.19 1.36
N GLN A 43 12.70 -4.78 2.24
CA GLN A 43 11.81 -5.89 1.90
C GLN A 43 10.52 -5.31 1.30
N LEU A 44 10.26 -5.63 0.04
CA LEU A 44 9.09 -5.16 -0.69
C LEU A 44 8.14 -6.33 -0.94
N PRO A 45 6.89 -6.27 -0.44
CA PRO A 45 5.90 -7.28 -0.77
C PRO A 45 5.57 -7.20 -2.27
N VAL A 46 5.48 -8.36 -2.91
CA VAL A 46 5.16 -8.51 -4.33
C VAL A 46 4.32 -9.75 -4.56
N TRP A 47 3.61 -9.77 -5.68
CA TRP A 47 3.13 -10.98 -6.33
C TRP A 47 4.28 -11.59 -7.13
N ARG A 48 4.56 -12.87 -6.95
CA ARG A 48 5.58 -13.60 -7.71
C ARG A 48 4.98 -14.78 -8.45
N CYS A 49 5.30 -14.89 -9.73
CA CYS A 49 4.94 -16.05 -10.53
C CYS A 49 5.70 -17.30 -10.04
N PRO A 50 5.00 -18.42 -9.73
CA PRO A 50 5.65 -19.64 -9.25
C PRO A 50 6.37 -20.41 -10.37
N THR A 51 6.07 -20.14 -11.64
CA THR A 51 6.65 -20.84 -12.79
C THR A 51 8.15 -20.56 -12.90
N LYS A 52 8.97 -21.63 -12.82
CA LYS A 52 10.45 -21.56 -12.74
C LYS A 52 11.10 -20.72 -13.85
N HIS A 53 10.58 -20.76 -15.07
CA HIS A 53 11.14 -20.03 -16.22
C HIS A 53 10.60 -18.59 -16.36
N CYS A 54 9.48 -18.26 -15.72
CA CYS A 54 8.91 -16.91 -15.79
C CYS A 54 9.41 -16.04 -14.65
N LYS A 55 9.18 -16.45 -13.39
CA LYS A 55 9.59 -15.73 -12.16
C LYS A 55 9.20 -14.24 -12.11
N ALA A 56 8.32 -13.77 -12.99
CA ALA A 56 7.90 -12.38 -13.05
C ALA A 56 7.30 -11.93 -11.73
N THR A 57 7.50 -10.66 -11.38
CA THR A 57 6.97 -10.05 -10.18
C THR A 57 6.03 -8.90 -10.54
N LYS A 58 5.04 -8.64 -9.69
CA LYS A 58 4.18 -7.45 -9.73
C LYS A 58 4.10 -6.88 -8.34
N GLY A 59 4.19 -5.55 -8.19
CA GLY A 59 3.94 -4.91 -6.90
C GLY A 59 2.49 -5.10 -6.44
N LEU A 60 2.20 -4.75 -5.18
CA LEU A 60 0.82 -4.77 -4.67
C LEU A 60 -0.05 -3.61 -5.21
N ARG A 61 0.59 -2.48 -5.52
CA ARG A 61 -0.07 -1.20 -5.88
C ARG A 61 -0.60 -1.06 -7.32
N PRO A 62 0.03 -1.64 -8.36
CA PRO A 62 -0.47 -1.54 -9.72
C PRO A 62 -1.93 -1.97 -9.83
N ASP A 63 -2.72 -1.15 -10.53
CA ASP A 63 -4.15 -1.33 -10.79
C ASP A 63 -5.04 -1.22 -9.52
N THR A 64 -4.59 -0.47 -8.51
CA THR A 64 -5.32 -0.25 -7.26
C THR A 64 -5.43 1.23 -6.91
N TRP A 65 -6.24 1.55 -5.90
CA TRP A 65 -6.31 2.89 -5.31
C TRP A 65 -4.97 3.38 -4.71
N PHE A 66 -3.96 2.51 -4.58
CA PHE A 66 -2.63 2.87 -4.09
C PHE A 66 -1.59 3.11 -5.20
N PHE A 67 -1.98 3.07 -6.48
CA PHE A 67 -1.07 3.10 -7.62
C PHE A 67 -0.09 4.28 -7.60
N SER A 68 -0.58 5.49 -7.30
CA SER A 68 0.22 6.72 -7.26
C SER A 68 0.98 6.93 -5.95
N SER A 69 0.71 6.13 -4.92
CA SER A 69 1.29 6.32 -3.60
C SER A 69 2.58 5.55 -3.41
N ARG A 70 3.57 6.22 -2.81
CA ARG A 70 4.81 5.61 -2.31
C ARG A 70 4.82 5.39 -0.80
N LEU A 71 3.75 5.79 -0.09
CA LEU A 71 3.69 5.63 1.36
C LEU A 71 3.52 4.17 1.76
N PRO A 72 4.21 3.70 2.80
CA PRO A 72 3.93 2.40 3.41
C PRO A 72 2.45 2.26 3.79
N PHE A 73 1.88 1.07 3.56
CA PHE A 73 0.47 0.77 3.84
C PHE A 73 0.08 1.07 5.28
N HIS A 74 0.94 0.79 6.26
CA HIS A 74 0.63 1.09 7.66
C HIS A 74 0.48 2.60 7.93
N LYS A 75 1.22 3.47 7.22
CA LYS A 75 1.05 4.93 7.32
C LYS A 75 -0.24 5.38 6.66
N ILE A 76 -0.56 4.82 5.50
CA ILE A 76 -1.82 5.08 4.81
C ILE A 76 -3.01 4.71 5.68
N LEU A 77 -2.96 3.53 6.33
CA LEU A 77 -4.02 3.06 7.22
C LEU A 77 -4.22 4.01 8.40
N LYS A 78 -3.13 4.41 9.06
CA LYS A 78 -3.18 5.42 10.13
C LYS A 78 -3.76 6.75 9.64
N PHE A 79 -3.35 7.20 8.46
CA PHE A 79 -3.85 8.45 7.89
C PHE A 79 -5.35 8.39 7.64
N ILE A 80 -5.86 7.31 7.03
CA ILE A 80 -7.29 7.14 6.77
C ILE A 80 -8.10 7.12 8.08
N TYR A 81 -7.61 6.41 9.10
CA TYR A 81 -8.23 6.39 10.43
C TYR A 81 -8.31 7.80 11.04
N TRP A 82 -7.21 8.55 11.05
CA TRP A 82 -7.23 9.90 11.61
C TRP A 82 -7.99 10.91 10.74
N TRP A 83 -8.07 10.66 9.43
CA TRP A 83 -8.91 11.42 8.52
C TRP A 83 -10.40 11.23 8.81
N SER A 84 -10.85 10.02 9.13
CA SER A 84 -12.24 9.78 9.53
C SER A 84 -12.60 10.41 10.88
N GLU A 85 -11.61 10.65 11.74
CA GLU A 85 -11.76 11.37 13.00
C GLU A 85 -11.56 12.89 12.86
N GLU A 86 -11.43 13.42 11.64
CA GLU A 86 -11.17 14.83 11.34
C GLU A 86 -9.85 15.38 11.95
N GLN A 87 -8.90 14.49 12.26
CA GLN A 87 -7.61 14.81 12.91
C GLN A 87 -6.43 14.65 11.94
N THR A 88 -6.37 15.48 10.89
CA THR A 88 -5.28 15.42 9.88
C THR A 88 -4.48 16.71 9.73
N SER A 89 -4.39 17.53 10.79
CA SER A 89 -3.51 18.70 10.74
C SER A 89 -2.05 18.28 10.44
N ILE A 90 -1.31 19.11 9.70
CA ILE A 90 0.09 18.85 9.31
C ILE A 90 0.94 18.47 10.53
N LYS A 91 0.84 19.26 11.62
CA LYS A 91 1.57 18.99 12.87
C LYS A 91 1.22 17.64 13.48
N PHE A 92 -0.05 17.24 13.38
CA PHE A 92 -0.51 15.95 13.88
C PHE A 92 0.05 14.80 13.04
N CYS A 93 -0.08 14.86 11.71
CA CYS A 93 0.41 13.83 10.80
C CYS A 93 1.93 13.67 10.87
N LEU A 94 2.68 14.76 11.03
CA LEU A 94 4.11 14.72 11.28
C LEU A 94 4.44 13.99 12.59
N LYS A 95 3.75 14.33 13.69
CA LYS A 95 4.03 13.76 15.01
C LYS A 95 3.59 12.28 15.13
N GLN A 96 2.41 11.94 14.64
CA GLN A 96 1.78 10.63 14.89
C GLN A 96 2.03 9.59 13.78
N ILE A 97 2.20 10.06 12.54
CA ILE A 97 2.32 9.20 11.36
C ILE A 97 3.74 9.32 10.75
N GLY A 98 4.45 10.43 11.03
CA GLY A 98 5.74 10.73 10.40
C GLY A 98 5.57 11.03 8.91
N MET A 99 4.52 11.76 8.54
CA MET A 99 4.33 12.31 7.20
C MET A 99 4.80 13.76 7.18
N ASP A 100 5.55 14.15 6.16
CA ASP A 100 5.90 15.55 5.93
C ASP A 100 4.71 16.36 5.45
N ASP A 101 4.87 17.68 5.46
CA ASP A 101 3.84 18.65 5.15
C ASP A 101 3.25 18.45 3.74
N ASN A 102 4.10 18.28 2.73
CA ASN A 102 3.66 18.09 1.34
C ASN A 102 2.90 16.79 1.19
N THR A 103 3.46 15.69 1.71
CA THR A 103 2.80 14.38 1.70
C THR A 103 1.46 14.40 2.42
N THR A 104 1.35 15.16 3.53
CA THR A 104 0.10 15.30 4.28
C THR A 104 -0.97 16.00 3.46
N VAL A 105 -0.64 17.14 2.85
CA VAL A 105 -1.57 17.90 1.99
C VAL A 105 -2.00 17.06 0.78
N ASP A 106 -1.05 16.39 0.11
CA ASP A 106 -1.35 15.51 -1.02
C ASP A 106 -2.37 14.43 -0.65
N TRP A 107 -2.18 13.80 0.52
CA TRP A 107 -3.09 12.77 1.02
C TRP A 107 -4.45 13.29 1.45
N GLN A 108 -4.52 14.48 2.07
CA GLN A 108 -5.79 15.13 2.38
C GLN A 108 -6.61 15.36 1.11
N VAL A 109 -5.99 15.87 0.05
CA VAL A 109 -6.65 16.07 -1.24
C VAL A 109 -7.03 14.74 -1.87
N TYR A 110 -6.15 13.74 -1.84
CA TYR A 110 -6.37 12.42 -2.43
C TYR A 110 -7.58 11.71 -1.85
N VAL A 111 -7.68 11.64 -0.52
CA VAL A 111 -8.80 10.97 0.18
C VAL A 111 -10.09 11.76 0.01
N SER A 112 -10.03 13.10 0.03
CA SER A 112 -11.22 13.94 -0.18
C SER A 112 -11.80 13.79 -1.59
N LYS A 113 -10.95 13.75 -2.63
CA LYS A 113 -11.40 13.52 -4.01
C LYS A 113 -11.96 12.12 -4.23
N GLY A 114 -11.36 11.10 -3.61
CA GLY A 114 -11.87 9.74 -3.66
C GLY A 114 -13.24 9.57 -2.98
N SER A 115 -13.51 10.35 -1.93
CA SER A 115 -14.81 10.39 -1.25
C SER A 115 -15.92 11.01 -2.11
N LEU A 116 -15.58 11.95 -2.99
CA LEU A 116 -16.51 12.68 -3.85
C LEU A 116 -16.84 11.97 -5.18
N ALA A 117 -16.19 10.84 -5.47
CA ALA A 117 -16.41 10.07 -6.70
C ALA A 117 -17.55 9.03 -6.58
N LYS A 118 -18.53 9.28 -5.71
CA LYS A 118 -19.74 8.46 -5.55
C LYS A 118 -20.91 9.03 -6.34
#